data_AF-A0A954GSW1-F1
#
_entry.id   AF-A0A954GSW1-F1
#
_cell.length_a   1.000
_cell.length_b   1.000
_cell.length_c   1.000
_cell.angle_alpha   90.00
_cell.angle_beta   90.00
_cell.angle_gamma   90.00
#
_symmetry.space_group_name_H-M   'P 1'
#
loop_
_entity.id
_entity.type
_entity.pdbx_description
1 polymer ?
#
loop_
_entity_poly.entity_id
_entity_poly.type
_entity_poly.pdbx_seq_one_letter_code
_entity_poly.pdbx_strand_id
1 'polypeptide(L)'
;MNFARLIMASLLLCLGVCSAAERPNIIIIMVDDMGFADIGPYGSEIPTPNLDALAAGGVRFSQFYNTGRCCPTRAALLTGLYSHQAGVGW
;
A
#
# COMPACT_ATOMS: atom_id res chain seq x y z
N MET A 1 45.66 19.42 20.60
CA MET A 1 44.44 18.57 20.57
C MET A 1 43.63 18.99 19.36
N ASN A 2 43.65 18.17 18.32
CA ASN A 2 43.47 18.64 16.94
C ASN A 2 41.99 18.69 16.56
N PHE A 3 41.42 19.90 16.47
CA PHE A 3 40.05 20.17 16.02
C PHE A 3 39.73 19.50 14.66
N ALA A 4 40.73 19.40 13.79
CA ALA A 4 40.63 18.67 12.51
C ALA A 4 40.34 17.16 12.66
N ARG A 5 40.80 16.52 13.74
CA ARG A 5 40.50 15.09 14.01
C ARG A 5 39.05 14.89 14.45
N LEU A 6 38.46 15.86 15.16
CA LEU A 6 37.06 15.84 15.56
C LEU A 6 36.11 16.02 14.37
N ILE A 7 36.43 16.93 13.44
CA ILE A 7 35.65 17.13 12.21
C ILE A 7 35.75 15.93 11.28
N MET A 8 36.94 15.33 11.15
CA MET A 8 37.11 14.14 10.32
C MET A 8 36.34 12.94 10.90
N ALA A 9 36.34 12.79 12.24
CA ALA A 9 35.58 11.73 12.92
C ALA A 9 34.06 11.92 12.77
N SER A 10 33.54 13.14 12.84
CA SER A 10 32.10 13.39 12.64
C SER A 10 31.67 13.18 11.19
N LEU A 11 32.52 13.52 10.22
CA LEU A 11 32.26 13.31 8.80
C LEU A 11 32.26 11.81 8.43
N LEU A 12 33.17 11.02 9.01
CA LEU A 12 33.21 9.56 8.89
C LEU A 12 32.00 8.88 9.52
N LEU A 13 31.48 9.41 10.64
CA LEU A 13 30.28 8.89 11.30
C LEU A 13 29.01 9.13 10.47
N CYS A 14 28.88 10.29 9.81
CA CYS A 14 27.73 10.62 8.96
C CYS A 14 27.65 9.77 7.68
N LEU A 15 28.79 9.35 7.13
CA LEU A 15 28.84 8.52 5.91
C LEU A 15 28.39 7.06 6.16
N GLY A 16 28.43 6.60 7.41
CA GLY A 16 28.10 5.22 7.79
C GLY A 16 26.61 4.93 8.04
N VAL A 17 25.73 5.94 8.03
CA VAL A 17 24.32 5.79 8.46
C VAL A 17 23.34 5.69 7.29
N CYS A 18 23.81 5.64 6.04
CA CYS A 18 22.93 5.38 4.89
C CYS A 18 22.81 3.87 4.65
N SER A 19 22.20 3.14 5.61
CA SER A 19 21.72 1.79 5.34
C SER A 19 20.51 1.92 4.43
N ALA A 20 20.57 1.35 3.23
CA ALA A 20 19.40 1.24 2.38
C ALA A 20 18.29 0.54 3.17
N ALA A 21 17.11 1.15 3.25
CA ALA A 21 15.97 0.55 3.92
C ALA A 21 15.72 -0.84 3.30
N GLU A 22 15.48 -1.83 4.16
CA GLU A 22 15.18 -3.18 3.71
C GLU A 22 13.95 -3.13 2.79
N ARG A 23 14.04 -3.79 1.62
CA ARG A 23 12.97 -3.75 0.63
C ARG A 23 11.77 -4.52 1.19
N PRO A 24 10.60 -3.88 1.40
CA PRO A 24 9.46 -4.58 1.94
C PRO A 24 8.88 -5.55 0.90
N ASN A 25 8.29 -6.64 1.39
CA ASN A 25 7.44 -7.49 0.56
C ASN A 25 6.06 -6.84 0.43
N ILE A 26 5.57 -6.72 -0.80
CA ILE A 26 4.26 -6.12 -1.09
C ILE A 26 3.32 -7.23 -1.55
N ILE A 27 2.20 -7.41 -0.84
CA ILE A 27 1.15 -8.38 -1.17
C ILE A 27 -0.11 -7.59 -1.50
N ILE A 28 -0.66 -7.81 -2.70
CA ILE A 28 -1.93 -7.23 -3.13
C ILE A 28 -3.00 -8.33 -3.06
N ILE A 29 -3.96 -8.18 -2.16
CA ILE A 29 -5.11 -9.07 -2.03
C ILE A 29 -6.32 -8.34 -2.63
N MET A 30 -6.91 -8.92 -3.68
CA MET A 30 -8.08 -8.37 -4.35
C MET A 30 -9.15 -9.43 -4.46
N VAL A 31 -10.37 -9.08 -4.06
CA VAL A 31 -11.54 -9.97 -4.06
C VAL A 31 -12.48 -9.56 -5.19
N ASP A 32 -13.09 -10.53 -5.85
CA ASP A 32 -14.07 -10.29 -6.92
C ASP A 32 -15.46 -10.05 -6.32
N ASP A 33 -16.18 -9.07 -6.86
CA ASP A 33 -17.58 -8.75 -6.54
C ASP A 33 -17.92 -8.55 -5.04
N MET A 34 -16.94 -8.18 -4.22
CA MET A 34 -17.16 -7.83 -2.81
C MET A 34 -17.87 -6.48 -2.67
N GLY A 35 -19.00 -6.48 -1.96
CA GLY A 35 -19.74 -5.28 -1.58
C GLY A 35 -19.05 -4.51 -0.45
N PHE A 36 -19.37 -3.21 -0.34
CA PHE A 36 -18.75 -2.32 0.65
C PHE A 36 -18.98 -2.79 2.09
N ALA A 37 -20.20 -3.24 2.41
CA ALA A 37 -20.60 -3.66 3.76
C ALA A 37 -20.47 -5.17 3.99
N ASP A 38 -19.73 -5.90 3.15
CA ASP A 38 -19.60 -7.37 3.27
C ASP A 38 -18.58 -7.79 4.32
N ILE A 39 -17.69 -6.88 4.76
CA ILE A 39 -16.65 -7.16 5.76
C ILE A 39 -16.82 -6.33 7.04
N GLY A 40 -16.41 -6.90 8.17
CA GLY A 40 -16.59 -6.33 9.52
C GLY A 40 -16.16 -4.87 9.66
N PRO A 41 -15.01 -4.42 9.11
CA PRO A 41 -14.55 -3.03 9.23
C PRO A 41 -15.47 -1.99 8.59
N TYR A 42 -16.44 -2.40 7.78
CA TYR A 42 -17.42 -1.54 7.13
C TYR A 42 -18.86 -1.82 7.56
N GLY A 43 -19.08 -2.62 8.61
CA GLY A 43 -20.39 -2.85 9.23
C GLY A 43 -21.10 -4.14 8.83
N SER A 44 -20.37 -5.14 8.32
CA SER A 44 -20.92 -6.46 8.03
C SER A 44 -21.38 -7.20 9.28
N GLU A 45 -22.40 -8.04 9.12
CA GLU A 45 -22.84 -9.02 10.11
C GLU A 45 -22.02 -10.33 10.05
N ILE A 46 -21.27 -10.54 8.96
CA ILE A 46 -20.45 -11.74 8.76
C ILE A 46 -19.14 -11.59 9.53
N PRO A 47 -18.76 -12.55 10.41
CA PRO A 47 -17.50 -12.48 11.13
C PRO A 47 -16.29 -12.58 10.18
N THR A 48 -15.47 -11.53 10.12
CA THR A 48 -14.24 -11.47 9.29
C THR A 48 -12.99 -11.14 10.12
N PRO A 49 -12.64 -11.95 11.13
CA PRO A 49 -11.67 -11.57 12.17
C PRO A 49 -10.27 -11.23 11.64
N ASN A 50 -9.83 -11.86 10.55
CA ASN A 50 -8.53 -11.55 9.94
C ASN A 50 -8.52 -10.17 9.25
N LEU A 51 -9.64 -9.78 8.64
CA LEU A 51 -9.80 -8.46 8.02
C LEU A 51 -9.99 -7.38 9.08
N ASP A 52 -10.67 -7.70 10.18
CA ASP A 52 -10.81 -6.83 11.34
C ASP A 52 -9.45 -6.50 11.96
N ALA A 53 -8.61 -7.52 12.16
CA ALA A 53 -7.24 -7.34 12.66
C ALA A 53 -6.38 -6.51 11.70
N LEU A 54 -6.48 -6.76 10.38
CA LEU A 54 -5.75 -5.97 9.38
C LEU A 54 -6.18 -4.51 9.37
N ALA A 55 -7.48 -4.23 9.47
CA ALA A 55 -8.01 -2.87 9.53
C ALA A 55 -7.62 -2.14 10.82
N ALA A 56 -7.61 -2.84 11.96
CA ALA A 56 -7.21 -2.28 13.26
C ALA A 56 -5.71 -1.97 13.34
N GLY A 57 -4.87 -2.80 12.70
CA GLY A 57 -3.42 -2.61 12.64
C GLY A 57 -2.93 -1.72 11.49
N GLY A 58 -3.84 -1.16 10.69
CA GLY A 58 -3.49 -0.50 9.44
C GLY A 58 -4.32 0.76 9.14
N VAL A 59 -4.46 1.07 7.85
CA VAL A 59 -5.25 2.19 7.35
C VAL A 59 -6.43 1.65 6.57
N ARG A 60 -7.61 2.25 6.79
CA ARG A 60 -8.86 1.91 6.10
C ARG A 60 -9.34 3.11 5.29
N PHE A 61 -9.76 2.86 4.06
CA PHE A 61 -10.32 3.87 3.18
C PHE A 61 -11.85 3.85 3.23
N SER A 62 -12.49 4.97 3.54
CA SER A 62 -13.95 5.10 3.44
C SER A 62 -14.41 5.42 2.01
N GLN A 63 -13.51 5.85 1.14
CA GLN A 63 -13.77 6.29 -0.23
C GLN A 63 -12.72 5.65 -1.17
N PHE A 64 -13.00 4.45 -1.66
CA PHE A 64 -12.19 3.72 -2.63
C PHE A 64 -13.07 3.29 -3.79
N TYR A 65 -12.73 3.70 -5.01
CA TYR A 65 -13.57 3.53 -6.19
C TYR A 65 -12.92 2.60 -7.21
N ASN A 66 -13.74 1.72 -7.80
CA ASN A 66 -13.36 0.87 -8.92
C ASN A 66 -14.02 1.38 -10.22
N THR A 67 -13.87 0.63 -11.32
CA THR A 67 -14.43 1.00 -12.63
C THR A 67 -15.83 0.40 -12.89
N GLY A 68 -16.48 -0.17 -11.87
CA GLY A 68 -17.81 -0.79 -11.97
C GLY A 68 -17.87 -2.16 -12.65
N ARG A 69 -16.76 -2.66 -13.23
CA ARG A 69 -16.64 -4.01 -13.79
C ARG A 69 -15.29 -4.64 -13.46
N CYS A 70 -15.23 -5.97 -13.44
CA CYS A 70 -14.03 -6.74 -13.08
C CYS A 70 -12.85 -6.47 -14.03
N CYS A 71 -13.03 -6.63 -15.35
CA CYS A 71 -11.98 -6.44 -16.35
C CYS A 71 -11.34 -5.03 -16.32
N PRO A 72 -12.11 -3.92 -16.42
CA PRO A 72 -11.52 -2.58 -16.39
C PRO A 72 -10.88 -2.22 -15.05
N THR A 73 -11.37 -2.77 -13.93
CA THR A 73 -10.78 -2.53 -12.61
C THR A 73 -9.42 -3.20 -12.50
N ARG A 74 -9.32 -4.46 -12.96
CA ARG A 74 -8.07 -5.22 -12.97
C ARG A 74 -7.04 -4.58 -13.90
N ALA A 75 -7.46 -4.13 -15.09
CA ALA A 75 -6.58 -3.43 -16.01
C ALA A 75 -6.03 -2.13 -15.41
N ALA A 76 -6.89 -1.33 -14.77
CA ALA A 76 -6.46 -0.10 -14.11
C ALA A 76 -5.49 -0.37 -12.95
N LEU A 77 -5.76 -1.41 -12.13
CA LEU A 77 -4.87 -1.82 -11.03
C LEU A 77 -3.48 -2.25 -11.52
N LEU A 78 -3.41 -3.04 -12.59
CA LEU A 78 -2.14 -3.58 -13.10
C LEU A 78 -1.31 -2.54 -13.88
N THR A 79 -1.96 -1.58 -14.54
CA THR A 79 -1.29 -0.61 -15.42
C THR A 79 -1.11 0.76 -14.77
N GLY A 80 -1.87 1.09 -13.74
CA GLY A 80 -1.93 2.45 -13.18
C GLY A 80 -2.58 3.47 -14.11
N LEU A 81 -3.28 3.01 -15.17
CA LEU A 81 -3.93 3.86 -16.16
C LEU A 81 -5.46 3.81 -16.02
N TYR A 82 -6.15 4.84 -16.51
CA TYR A 82 -7.60 4.76 -16.65
C TYR A 82 -7.99 3.68 -17.66
N SER A 83 -9.15 3.06 -17.46
CA SER A 83 -9.64 1.93 -18.28
C SER A 83 -9.68 2.21 -19.78
N HIS A 84 -9.97 3.45 -20.20
CA HIS A 84 -9.92 3.88 -21.59
C HIS A 84 -8.49 3.85 -22.17
N GLN A 85 -7.49 4.27 -21.38
CA GLN A 85 -6.08 4.23 -21.77
C GLN A 85 -5.53 2.80 -21.77
N ALA A 86 -6.07 1.94 -20.90
CA ALA A 86 -5.72 0.52 -20.83
C ALA A 86 -6.42 -0.35 -21.90
N GLY A 87 -7.20 0.24 -22.81
CA GLY A 87 -7.85 -0.49 -23.92
C GLY A 87 -9.09 -1.30 -23.55
N VAL A 88 -9.67 -1.07 -22.35
CA VAL A 88 -10.84 -1.78 -21.82
C VAL A 88 -11.99 -0.82 -21.45
N GLY A 89 -12.07 0.31 -22.15
CA GLY A 89 -13.03 1.38 -21.89
C GLY A 89 -14.32 1.35 -22.73
N TRP A 90 -14.60 0.24 -23.42
CA TRP A 90 -15.77 0.10 -24.30
C TRP A 90 -16.96 -0.61 -23.62
#